data_AF-A0A921BG98-F1
#
_entry.id   AF-A0A921BG98-F1
#
_cell.length_a   1.000
_cell.length_b   1.000
_cell.length_c   1.000
_cell.angle_alpha   90.00
_cell.angle_beta   90.00
_cell.angle_gamma   90.00
#
_symmetry.space_group_name_H-M   'P 1'
#
loop_
_entity.id
_entity.type
_entity.pdbx_description
1 polymer ?
#
loop_
_entity_poly.entity_id
_entity_poly.type
_entity_poly.pdbx_seq_one_letter_code
_entity_poly.pdbx_strand_id
1 'polypeptide(L)'
;MAKIWRKAYVQRSITWIEEHQNSDGGWGESCGSYVDMALRGVGPSTASQTSWALLALMAGGKVDSQAVHRGINYLISSQSEDGTWEEPYFTGTGFPGYGLGTMPKKRPSPGELHFQGLEMSGGFMIHYHMYRNCWPLLALGRYQALRCNNSG
;
A
#
# COMPACT_ATOMS: atom_id res chain seq x y z
N MET A 1 -5.25 27.49 -4.38
CA MET A 1 -6.10 26.38 -3.90
C MET A 1 -5.75 26.05 -2.46
N ALA A 2 -6.75 25.85 -1.58
CA ALA A 2 -6.48 25.40 -0.22
C ALA A 2 -5.84 24.01 -0.25
N LYS A 3 -4.69 23.86 0.41
CA LYS A 3 -3.95 22.59 0.51
C LYS A 3 -4.82 21.53 1.18
N ILE A 4 -5.50 20.68 0.40
CA ILE A 4 -6.47 19.68 0.88
C ILE A 4 -5.87 18.74 1.94
N TRP A 5 -4.56 18.54 1.90
CA TRP A 5 -3.83 17.76 2.89
C TRP A 5 -3.84 18.36 4.30
N ARG A 6 -4.16 19.66 4.47
CA ARG A 6 -4.32 20.27 5.81
C ARG A 6 -5.61 19.87 6.53
N LYS A 7 -6.55 19.20 5.85
CA LYS A 7 -7.79 18.76 6.49
C LYS A 7 -7.50 17.70 7.56
N ALA A 8 -8.21 17.77 8.69
CA ALA A 8 -7.98 16.89 9.83
C ALA A 8 -8.04 15.40 9.48
N TYR A 9 -8.97 14.99 8.60
CA TYR A 9 -9.08 13.59 8.18
C TYR A 9 -7.86 13.13 7.38
N VAL A 10 -7.27 13.99 6.53
CA VAL A 10 -6.04 13.66 5.81
C VAL A 10 -4.87 13.54 6.79
N GLN A 11 -4.74 14.48 7.73
CA GLN A 11 -3.67 14.42 8.74
C GLN A 11 -3.75 13.15 9.59
N ARG A 12 -4.95 12.69 9.96
CA ARG A 12 -5.12 11.40 10.64
C ARG A 12 -4.66 10.22 9.79
N SER A 13 -5.00 10.20 8.49
CA SER A 13 -4.52 9.14 7.59
C SER A 13 -3.00 9.14 7.45
N ILE A 14 -2.38 10.32 7.36
CA ILE A 14 -0.91 10.46 7.30
C ILE A 14 -0.26 9.98 8.60
N THR A 15 -0.83 10.35 9.75
CA THR A 15 -0.33 9.91 11.06
C THR A 15 -0.39 8.38 11.18
N TRP A 16 -1.50 7.77 10.78
CA TRP A 16 -1.64 6.31 10.77
C TRP A 16 -0.57 5.63 9.91
N ILE A 17 -0.26 6.18 8.73
CA ILE A 17 0.82 5.65 7.89
C ILE A 17 2.16 5.77 8.60
N GLU A 18 2.48 6.92 9.20
CA GLU A 18 3.74 7.13 9.93
C GLU A 18 3.88 6.15 11.12
N GLU A 19 2.78 5.84 11.83
CA GLU A 19 2.74 4.90 12.96
C GLU A 19 2.98 3.42 12.57
N HIS A 20 2.73 3.05 11.30
CA HIS A 20 2.88 1.69 10.80
C HIS A 20 4.18 1.49 10.00
N GLN A 21 5.14 2.40 10.11
CA GLN A 21 6.46 2.23 9.50
C GLN A 21 7.27 1.19 10.28
N ASN A 22 7.80 0.19 9.57
CA ASN A 22 8.65 -0.83 10.18
C ASN A 22 10.01 -0.26 10.60
N SER A 23 10.74 -0.99 11.45
CA SER A 23 12.07 -0.58 11.93
C SER A 23 13.12 -0.48 10.82
N ASP A 24 12.97 -1.26 9.76
CA ASP A 24 13.82 -1.21 8.55
C ASP A 24 13.56 0.02 7.66
N GLY A 25 12.50 0.78 7.95
CA GLY A 25 12.11 1.98 7.20
C GLY A 25 11.05 1.73 6.13
N GLY A 26 10.73 0.48 5.80
CA GLY A 26 9.67 0.14 4.87
C GLY A 26 8.28 0.09 5.51
N TRP A 27 7.30 -0.28 4.70
CA TRP A 27 5.94 -0.63 5.10
C TRP A 27 5.55 -1.98 4.53
N GLY A 28 4.75 -2.71 5.30
CA GLY A 28 4.27 -4.02 4.93
C GLY A 28 2.93 -4.32 5.58
N GLU A 29 2.06 -5.04 4.86
CA GLU A 29 0.81 -5.55 5.40
C GLU A 29 0.59 -6.99 4.95
N SER A 30 0.41 -7.87 5.92
CA SER A 30 0.09 -9.28 5.70
C SER A 30 -1.34 -9.43 5.17
N CYS A 31 -1.56 -10.43 4.30
CA CYS A 31 -2.90 -10.81 3.84
C CYS A 31 -3.84 -11.22 4.97
N GLY A 32 -3.29 -11.56 6.15
CA GLY A 32 -4.07 -11.80 7.37
C GLY A 32 -4.90 -10.59 7.81
N SER A 33 -4.58 -9.37 7.35
CA SER A 33 -5.32 -8.16 7.72
C SER A 33 -6.79 -8.12 7.25
N TYR A 34 -7.14 -8.96 6.26
CA TYR A 34 -8.52 -9.13 5.81
C TYR A 34 -9.41 -9.86 6.82
N VAL A 35 -8.81 -10.65 7.72
CA VAL A 35 -9.53 -11.47 8.71
C VAL A 35 -9.23 -11.06 10.15
N ASP A 36 -8.08 -10.43 10.40
CA ASP A 36 -7.66 -9.95 11.71
C ASP A 36 -7.31 -8.45 11.68
N MET A 37 -8.05 -7.66 12.46
CA MET A 37 -7.83 -6.22 12.56
C MET A 37 -6.48 -5.85 13.19
N ALA A 38 -5.89 -6.73 14.00
CA ALA A 38 -4.58 -6.51 14.62
C ALA A 38 -3.43 -6.57 13.59
N LEU A 39 -3.68 -7.12 12.40
CA LEU A 39 -2.70 -7.24 11.32
C LEU A 39 -2.77 -6.10 10.29
N ARG A 40 -3.67 -5.13 10.46
CA ARG A 40 -3.81 -3.99 9.54
C ARG A 40 -2.57 -3.12 9.56
N GLY A 41 -1.96 -2.93 8.38
CA GLY A 41 -0.69 -2.23 8.25
C GLY A 41 0.49 -2.93 8.95
N VAL A 42 0.37 -4.23 9.25
CA VAL A 42 1.42 -5.01 9.92
C VAL A 42 1.84 -6.17 9.02
N GLY A 43 3.14 -6.22 8.72
CA GLY A 43 3.75 -7.27 7.93
C GLY A 43 5.19 -6.94 7.57
N PRO A 44 5.94 -7.91 7.00
CA PRO A 44 7.28 -7.64 6.46
C PRO A 44 7.22 -6.55 5.40
N SER A 45 8.20 -5.65 5.40
CA SER A 45 8.26 -4.58 4.40
C SER A 45 8.33 -5.16 2.99
N THR A 46 7.55 -4.58 2.07
CA THR A 46 7.60 -4.90 0.64
C THR A 46 7.88 -3.65 -0.17
N ALA A 47 8.51 -3.83 -1.33
CA ALA A 47 8.87 -2.70 -2.20
C ALA A 47 7.61 -1.96 -2.68
N SER A 48 6.55 -2.69 -3.05
CA SER A 48 5.29 -2.10 -3.50
C SER A 48 4.53 -1.39 -2.38
N GLN A 49 4.34 -2.00 -1.20
CA GLN A 49 3.59 -1.37 -0.10
C GLN A 49 4.35 -0.16 0.48
N THR A 50 5.68 -0.24 0.59
CA THR A 50 6.53 0.90 0.94
C THR A 50 6.32 2.06 -0.05
N SER A 51 6.27 1.76 -1.34
CA SER A 51 6.03 2.76 -2.37
C SER A 51 4.64 3.41 -2.25
N TRP A 52 3.61 2.66 -1.90
CA TRP A 52 2.26 3.21 -1.67
C TRP A 52 2.23 4.17 -0.49
N ALA A 53 2.86 3.78 0.63
CA ALA A 53 2.99 4.65 1.81
C ALA A 53 3.74 5.94 1.47
N LEU A 54 4.88 5.85 0.76
CA LEU A 54 5.64 7.01 0.31
C LEU A 54 4.82 7.95 -0.57
N LEU A 55 4.09 7.42 -1.55
CA LEU A 55 3.23 8.23 -2.43
C LEU A 55 2.14 8.96 -1.64
N ALA A 56 1.53 8.31 -0.64
CA ALA A 56 0.54 8.91 0.24
C ALA A 56 1.15 10.03 1.13
N LEU A 57 2.30 9.77 1.76
CA LEU A 57 3.02 10.75 2.58
C LEU A 57 3.42 11.99 1.78
N MET A 58 3.98 11.80 0.59
CA MET A 58 4.33 12.90 -0.31
C MET A 58 3.10 13.69 -0.76
N ALA A 59 2.00 13.02 -1.11
CA ALA A 59 0.74 13.70 -1.43
C ALA A 59 0.14 14.46 -0.21
N GLY A 60 0.42 13.98 1.01
CA GLY A 60 0.11 14.64 2.27
C GLY A 60 1.02 15.82 2.63
N GLY A 61 1.99 16.16 1.77
CA GLY A 61 2.95 17.24 2.01
C GLY A 61 4.05 16.88 3.02
N LYS A 62 4.31 15.58 3.26
CA LYS A 62 5.36 15.09 4.16
C LYS A 62 6.66 14.70 3.45
N VAL A 63 6.94 15.30 2.29
CA VAL A 63 8.11 14.92 1.46
C VAL A 63 9.44 15.00 2.22
N ASP A 64 9.63 16.00 3.08
CA ASP A 64 10.86 16.18 3.88
C ASP A 64 10.82 15.49 5.26
N SER A 65 9.83 14.62 5.50
CA SER A 65 9.71 13.91 6.78
C SER A 65 10.74 12.80 6.91
N GLN A 66 11.12 12.50 8.16
CA GLN A 66 12.01 11.37 8.45
C GLN A 66 11.41 10.03 8.01
N ALA A 67 10.08 9.88 8.08
CA ALA A 67 9.39 8.68 7.60
C ALA A 67 9.63 8.48 6.09
N VAL A 68 9.47 9.53 5.29
CA VAL A 68 9.76 9.47 3.84
C VAL A 68 11.23 9.17 3.59
N HIS A 69 12.16 9.83 4.26
CA HIS A 69 13.60 9.55 4.08
C HIS A 69 13.96 8.10 4.38
N ARG A 70 13.43 7.53 5.48
CA ARG A 70 13.64 6.13 5.84
C ARG A 70 13.05 5.18 4.80
N GLY A 71 11.87 5.46 4.25
CA GLY A 71 11.27 4.66 3.19
C GLY A 71 12.02 4.71 1.86
N ILE A 72 12.54 5.88 1.50
CA ILE A 72 13.41 6.03 0.32
C ILE A 72 14.70 5.23 0.51
N ASN A 73 15.32 5.32 1.70
CA ASN A 73 16.51 4.55 2.03
C ASN A 73 16.25 3.05 2.01
N TYR A 74 15.10 2.59 2.52
CA TYR A 74 14.69 1.19 2.41
C TYR A 74 14.69 0.75 0.95
N LEU A 75 13.97 1.46 0.06
CA LEU A 75 13.90 1.11 -1.37
C LEU A 75 15.28 1.09 -2.03
N ILE A 76 16.14 2.07 -1.77
CA ILE A 76 17.49 2.10 -2.34
C ILE A 76 18.34 0.94 -1.82
N SER A 77 18.28 0.66 -0.52
CA SER A 77 19.08 -0.39 0.13
C SER A 77 18.62 -1.81 -0.21
N SER A 78 17.36 -1.97 -0.58
CA SER A 78 16.77 -3.26 -0.94
C SER A 78 16.74 -3.51 -2.46
N GLN A 79 17.27 -2.60 -3.27
CA GLN A 79 17.36 -2.78 -4.72
C GLN A 79 18.48 -3.79 -5.04
N SER A 80 18.17 -4.78 -5.89
CA SER A 80 19.13 -5.75 -6.40
C SER A 80 20.10 -5.09 -7.39
N GLU A 81 21.25 -5.74 -7.64
CA GLU A 81 22.28 -5.25 -8.57
C GLU A 81 21.77 -5.07 -10.01
N ASP A 82 20.76 -5.86 -10.41
CA ASP A 82 20.10 -5.76 -11.72
C ASP A 82 19.06 -4.62 -11.80
N GLY A 83 18.89 -3.86 -10.72
CA GLY A 83 17.96 -2.75 -10.60
C GLY A 83 16.53 -3.15 -10.23
N THR A 84 16.26 -4.43 -9.97
CA THR A 84 14.93 -4.94 -9.56
C THR A 84 14.78 -4.98 -8.03
N TRP A 85 13.57 -5.31 -7.57
CA TRP A 85 13.30 -5.62 -6.17
C TRP A 85 12.72 -7.03 -6.02
N GLU A 86 13.12 -7.71 -4.96
CA GLU A 86 12.50 -8.96 -4.54
C GLU A 86 11.24 -8.68 -3.71
N GLU A 87 10.17 -9.41 -4.01
CA GLU A 87 8.89 -9.32 -3.30
C GLU A 87 8.25 -10.72 -3.26
N PRO A 88 8.57 -11.55 -2.25
CA PRO A 88 8.01 -12.89 -2.14
C PRO A 88 6.57 -12.89 -1.62
N TYR A 89 6.08 -11.76 -1.11
CA TYR A 89 4.76 -11.62 -0.51
C TYR A 89 3.73 -11.11 -1.52
N PHE A 90 2.50 -11.62 -1.40
CA PHE A 90 1.40 -11.18 -2.26
C PHE A 90 0.84 -9.86 -1.75
N THR A 91 0.71 -8.89 -2.65
CA THR A 91 0.25 -7.54 -2.32
C THR A 91 -1.05 -7.14 -3.05
N GLY A 92 -1.53 -7.97 -3.99
CA GLY A 92 -2.81 -7.81 -4.66
C GLY A 92 -3.88 -8.77 -4.14
N THR A 93 -5.13 -8.32 -4.10
CA THR A 93 -6.26 -9.12 -3.61
C THR A 93 -7.44 -9.05 -4.57
N GLY A 94 -8.05 -10.18 -4.87
CA GLY A 94 -9.29 -10.31 -5.62
C GLY A 94 -10.46 -10.74 -4.74
N PHE A 95 -11.63 -10.10 -4.90
CA PHE A 95 -12.84 -10.38 -4.13
C PHE A 95 -14.01 -10.82 -5.02
N PRO A 96 -14.00 -12.06 -5.53
CA PRO A 96 -14.99 -12.55 -6.48
C PRO A 96 -16.36 -12.89 -5.84
N GLY A 97 -16.59 -12.53 -4.57
CA GLY A 97 -17.83 -12.81 -3.84
C GLY A 97 -18.33 -11.67 -2.94
N TYR A 98 -17.73 -10.48 -3.03
CA TYR A 98 -18.08 -9.33 -2.17
C TYR A 98 -18.94 -8.26 -2.86
N GLY A 99 -19.43 -8.50 -4.08
CA GLY A 99 -20.14 -7.49 -4.86
C GLY A 99 -19.29 -6.21 -5.01
N LEU A 100 -19.72 -5.11 -4.37
CA LEU A 100 -19.00 -3.82 -4.29
C LEU A 100 -17.83 -3.79 -3.27
N GLY A 101 -17.31 -4.95 -2.86
CA GLY A 101 -16.22 -5.06 -1.87
C GLY A 101 -16.68 -5.04 -0.41
N THR A 102 -17.97 -5.28 -0.13
CA THR A 102 -18.51 -5.32 1.23
C THR A 102 -18.73 -6.75 1.71
N MET A 103 -18.29 -7.07 2.93
CA MET A 103 -18.56 -8.35 3.59
C MET A 103 -20.07 -8.67 3.56
N PRO A 104 -20.51 -9.76 2.91
CA PRO A 104 -21.91 -10.16 2.94
C PRO A 104 -22.31 -10.56 4.36
N LYS A 105 -23.34 -9.91 4.92
CA LYS A 105 -23.91 -10.30 6.23
C LYS A 105 -24.71 -11.61 6.16
N LYS A 106 -25.10 -12.03 4.96
CA LYS A 106 -25.84 -13.26 4.65
C LYS A 106 -25.30 -13.85 3.36
N ARG A 107 -25.33 -15.18 3.24
CA ARG A 107 -24.95 -15.88 1.99
C ARG A 107 -26.01 -15.62 0.91
N PRO A 108 -25.63 -15.26 -0.33
CA PRO A 108 -26.58 -15.11 -1.42
C PRO A 108 -27.16 -16.47 -1.84
N SER A 109 -28.44 -16.47 -2.22
CA SER A 109 -29.15 -17.68 -2.65
C SER A 109 -28.94 -17.95 -4.14
N PRO A 110 -28.90 -19.23 -4.59
CA PRO A 110 -28.82 -19.55 -6.01
C PRO A 110 -29.89 -18.83 -6.84
N GLY A 111 -29.47 -18.10 -7.88
CA GLY A 111 -30.35 -17.35 -8.78
C GLY A 111 -30.52 -15.85 -8.47
N GLU A 112 -29.93 -15.33 -7.39
CA GLU A 112 -29.87 -13.88 -7.15
C GLU A 112 -28.91 -13.18 -8.14
N LEU A 113 -29.17 -11.92 -8.50
CA LEU A 113 -28.32 -11.11 -9.40
C LEU A 113 -26.86 -10.97 -8.93
N HIS A 114 -26.60 -11.16 -7.63
CA HIS A 114 -25.27 -11.15 -7.01
C HIS A 114 -24.78 -12.56 -6.62
N PHE A 115 -25.44 -13.61 -7.09
CA PHE A 115 -25.02 -14.98 -6.87
C PHE A 115 -23.78 -15.29 -7.72
N GLN A 116 -22.60 -15.08 -7.12
CA GLN A 116 -21.35 -15.65 -7.60
C GLN A 116 -21.20 -17.03 -6.95
N GLY A 117 -20.88 -18.06 -7.76
CA GLY A 117 -20.74 -19.43 -7.27
C GLY A 117 -19.86 -19.51 -6.03
N LEU A 118 -20.23 -20.37 -5.07
CA LEU A 118 -19.56 -20.50 -3.76
C LEU A 118 -18.07 -20.90 -3.86
N GLU A 119 -17.60 -21.24 -5.06
CA GLU A 119 -16.26 -21.75 -5.37
C GLU A 119 -15.14 -20.72 -5.13
N MET A 120 -15.43 -19.43 -4.96
CA MET A 120 -14.43 -18.40 -4.59
C MET A 120 -14.88 -17.47 -3.44
N SER A 121 -15.62 -18.00 -2.47
CA SER A 121 -16.35 -17.21 -1.46
C SER A 121 -15.51 -16.41 -0.43
N GLY A 122 -14.18 -16.55 -0.39
CA GLY A 122 -13.34 -15.94 0.65
C GLY A 122 -12.47 -14.75 0.22
N GLY A 123 -12.28 -14.53 -1.08
CA GLY A 123 -11.18 -13.72 -1.62
C GLY A 123 -9.96 -14.59 -1.98
N PHE A 124 -9.16 -14.14 -2.93
CA PHE A 124 -7.92 -14.81 -3.34
C PHE A 124 -6.80 -13.78 -3.50
N MET A 125 -5.56 -14.21 -3.27
CA MET A 125 -4.40 -13.35 -3.39
C MET A 125 -3.85 -13.40 -4.82
N ILE A 126 -3.50 -12.24 -5.37
CA ILE A 126 -2.91 -12.08 -6.70
C ILE A 126 -1.51 -11.52 -6.53
N HIS A 127 -0.52 -12.23 -7.08
CA HIS A 127 0.83 -11.70 -7.17
C HIS A 127 0.98 -10.91 -8.49
N TYR A 128 0.74 -9.60 -8.43
CA TYR A 128 1.06 -8.71 -9.54
C TYR A 128 2.57 -8.54 -9.65
N HIS A 129 3.23 -9.44 -10.37
CA HIS A 129 4.70 -9.56 -10.37
C HIS A 129 5.44 -8.25 -10.72
N MET A 130 4.84 -7.38 -11.52
CA MET A 130 5.43 -6.08 -11.90
C MET A 130 5.36 -5.01 -10.80
N TYR A 131 4.55 -5.19 -9.75
CA TYR A 131 4.40 -4.21 -8.68
C TYR A 131 5.71 -3.93 -7.96
N ARG A 132 6.54 -4.96 -7.77
CA ARG A 132 7.87 -4.85 -7.16
C ARG A 132 8.80 -3.90 -7.91
N ASN A 133 8.57 -3.63 -9.20
CA ASN A 133 9.42 -2.73 -9.98
C ASN A 133 8.71 -1.40 -10.33
N CYS A 134 7.45 -1.47 -10.76
CA CYS A 134 6.72 -0.27 -11.20
C CYS A 134 6.48 0.72 -10.06
N TRP A 135 6.14 0.24 -8.86
CA TRP A 135 5.83 1.12 -7.73
C TRP A 135 7.07 1.80 -7.14
N PRO A 136 8.21 1.11 -6.90
CA PRO A 136 9.44 1.78 -6.46
C PRO A 136 9.91 2.83 -7.44
N LEU A 137 9.93 2.54 -8.74
CA LEU A 137 10.31 3.53 -9.75
C LEU A 137 9.41 4.76 -9.73
N LEU A 138 8.09 4.57 -9.60
CA LEU A 138 7.14 5.68 -9.48
C LEU A 138 7.38 6.50 -8.20
N ALA A 139 7.59 5.85 -7.06
CA ALA A 139 7.80 6.52 -5.78
C ALA A 139 9.11 7.30 -5.76
N LEU A 140 10.23 6.69 -6.19
CA LEU A 140 11.54 7.32 -6.30
C LEU A 140 11.53 8.50 -7.27
N GLY A 141 10.93 8.32 -8.46
CA GLY A 141 10.79 9.39 -9.44
C GLY A 141 9.96 10.57 -8.92
N ARG A 142 8.85 10.30 -8.22
CA ARG A 142 8.03 11.35 -7.61
C ARG A 142 8.78 12.09 -6.50
N TYR A 143 9.52 11.36 -5.66
CA TYR A 143 10.34 11.95 -4.60
C TYR A 143 11.41 12.89 -5.16
N GLN A 144 12.14 12.44 -6.19
CA GLN A 144 13.14 13.25 -6.87
C GLN A 144 12.52 14.54 -7.44
N ALA A 145 11.42 14.43 -8.18
CA ALA A 145 10.75 15.59 -8.79
C ALA A 145 10.30 16.63 -7.74
N LEU A 146 9.75 16.19 -6.60
CA LEU A 146 9.32 17.08 -5.52
C LEU A 146 10.50 17.76 -4.82
N ARG A 147 11.63 17.07 -4.64
CA ARG A 147 12.84 17.66 -4.04
C ARG A 147 13.48 18.72 -4.93
N CYS A 148 13.56 18.48 -6.25
CA CYS A 148 14.07 19.47 -7.19
C CYS A 148 13.22 20.75 -7.19
N ASN A 149 11.89 20.62 -7.15
CA ASN A 149 10.98 21.77 -7.14
C ASN A 149 10.98 22.58 -5.84
N ASN A 150 11.40 21.98 -4.72
CA ASN A 150 11.51 22.68 -3.43
C ASN A 150 12.88 23.36 -3.23
N SER A 151 13.81 23.20 -4.17
CA SER A 151 15.20 23.71 -4.07
C SER A 151 15.44 25.00 -4.86
N GLY A 152 14.38 25.60 -5.44
CA GLY A 152 14.40 26.89 -6.14
C GLY A 152 13.39 27.85 -5.53
#